data_AF-A0A540WG29-F1
#
_entry.id   AF-A0A540WG29-F1
#
_cell.length_a   1.000
_cell.length_b   1.000
_cell.length_c   1.000
_cell.angle_alpha   90.00
_cell.angle_beta   90.00
_cell.angle_gamma   90.00
#
_symmetry.space_group_name_H-M   'P 1'
#
loop_
_entity.id
_entity.type
_entity.pdbx_description
1 polymer ?
#
loop_
_entity_poly.entity_id
_entity_poly.type
_entity_poly.pdbx_seq_one_letter_code
_entity_poly.pdbx_strand_id
1 'polypeptide(L)'
;LLKLMATGAAGAALAAWAGREALAQTPRPGKLAALPSVPSKVPGATTIEKLTDYKDASTYNNFYEFGVDKSDPARNAHTLKTSPWTVEVEGLVNKPGKFAIEDLLKLSPQEERIYRLRCVEGWSMVIPWV
;
A
#
# COMPACT_ATOMS: atom_id res chain seq x y z
N LEU A 1 41.39 10.69 -25.73
CA LEU A 1 41.04 9.27 -25.50
C LEU A 1 40.80 8.95 -24.02
N LEU A 2 41.73 9.23 -23.09
CA LEU A 2 41.52 8.97 -21.65
C LEU A 2 40.32 9.71 -21.00
N LYS A 3 40.04 10.96 -21.38
CA LYS A 3 38.91 11.73 -20.81
C LYS A 3 37.53 11.17 -21.18
N LEU A 4 37.39 10.52 -22.34
CA LEU A 4 36.14 9.88 -22.80
C LEU A 4 35.86 8.55 -22.09
N MET A 5 36.91 7.82 -21.70
CA MET A 5 36.77 6.57 -20.94
C MET A 5 36.36 6.81 -19.49
N ALA A 6 36.86 7.89 -18.86
CA ALA A 6 36.48 8.27 -17.50
C ALA A 6 34.99 8.64 -17.36
N THR A 7 34.43 9.35 -18.35
CA THR A 7 32.99 9.67 -18.39
C THR A 7 32.12 8.44 -18.69
N GLY A 8 32.59 7.50 -19.50
CA GLY A 8 31.87 6.25 -19.80
C GLY A 8 31.75 5.32 -18.58
N ALA A 9 32.83 5.15 -17.83
CA ALA A 9 32.83 4.33 -16.61
C ALA A 9 31.99 4.97 -15.49
N ALA A 10 32.08 6.28 -15.30
CA ALA A 10 31.26 7.01 -14.32
C ALA A 10 29.77 6.99 -14.69
N GLY A 11 29.44 7.16 -15.98
CA GLY A 11 28.06 7.08 -16.47
C GLY A 11 27.43 5.70 -16.30
N ALA A 12 28.18 4.63 -16.58
CA ALA A 12 27.72 3.25 -16.36
C ALA A 12 27.51 2.92 -14.88
N ALA A 13 28.40 3.38 -14.00
CA ALA A 13 28.27 3.20 -12.56
C ALA A 13 27.05 3.96 -11.98
N LEU A 14 26.84 5.20 -12.42
CA LEU A 14 25.68 6.01 -12.01
C LEU A 14 24.36 5.44 -12.55
N ALA A 15 24.33 4.97 -13.80
CA ALA A 15 23.15 4.31 -14.37
C ALA A 15 22.82 2.99 -13.65
N ALA A 16 23.83 2.20 -13.29
CA ALA A 16 23.64 0.98 -12.51
C ALA A 16 23.12 1.27 -11.09
N TRP A 17 23.53 2.39 -10.48
CA TRP A 17 23.02 2.79 -9.16
C TRP A 17 21.58 3.33 -9.25
N ALA A 18 21.26 4.18 -10.23
CA ALA A 18 19.90 4.66 -10.47
C ALA A 18 18.92 3.52 -10.82
N GLY A 19 19.38 2.51 -11.57
CA GLY A 19 18.58 1.31 -11.85
C GLY A 19 18.29 0.44 -10.63
N ARG A 20 19.13 0.49 -9.59
CA ARG A 20 18.93 -0.28 -8.34
C ARG A 20 17.81 0.29 -7.48
N GLU A 21 17.66 1.61 -7.41
CA GLU A 21 16.55 2.24 -6.67
C GLU A 21 15.20 1.97 -7.34
N ALA A 22 15.16 1.91 -8.68
CA ALA A 22 13.94 1.63 -9.44
C ALA A 22 13.41 0.19 -9.25
N LEU A 23 14.27 -0.78 -8.93
CA LEU A 23 13.88 -2.18 -8.75
C LEU A 23 13.42 -2.52 -7.32
N ALA A 24 13.57 -1.61 -6.36
CA ALA A 24 13.23 -1.84 -4.96
C ALA A 24 11.80 -1.40 -4.59
N GLN A 25 11.05 -0.81 -5.52
CA GLN A 25 9.68 -0.37 -5.27
C GLN A 25 8.68 -1.49 -5.57
N THR A 26 7.77 -1.75 -4.64
CA THR A 26 6.63 -2.66 -4.86
C THR A 26 5.86 -2.22 -6.11
N PRO A 27 5.58 -3.14 -7.05
CA PRO A 27 4.82 -2.83 -8.27
C PRO A 27 3.48 -2.17 -7.92
N ARG A 28 3.27 -0.95 -8.40
CA ARG A 28 2.01 -0.21 -8.19
C ARG A 28 1.04 -0.47 -9.33
N PRO A 29 -0.26 -0.63 -9.04
CA PRO A 29 -1.29 -0.93 -10.04
C PRO A 29 -1.67 0.27 -10.93
N GLY A 30 -1.28 1.50 -10.57
CA GLY A 30 -1.55 2.71 -11.34
C GLY A 30 -3.03 3.09 -11.47
N LYS A 31 -3.90 2.60 -10.56
CA LYS A 31 -5.35 2.85 -10.60
C LYS A 31 -5.81 4.08 -9.81
N LEU A 32 -5.14 4.37 -8.70
CA LEU A 32 -5.40 5.52 -7.83
C LEU A 32 -4.09 6.26 -7.55
N ALA A 33 -4.19 7.52 -7.14
CA ALA A 33 -3.03 8.26 -6.66
C ALA A 33 -2.40 7.52 -5.47
N ALA A 34 -1.09 7.29 -5.54
CA ALA A 34 -0.38 6.63 -4.46
C ALA A 34 -0.26 7.56 -3.25
N LEU A 35 -0.53 7.04 -2.06
CA LEU A 35 -0.16 7.71 -0.83
C LEU A 35 1.38 7.69 -0.69
N PRO A 36 2.01 8.80 -0.29
CA PRO A 36 3.45 8.84 -0.07
C PRO A 36 3.81 7.96 1.13
N SER A 37 4.56 6.89 0.90
CA SER A 37 4.95 5.94 1.94
C SER A 37 6.41 5.50 1.82
N VAL A 38 6.96 4.98 2.92
CA VAL A 38 8.29 4.39 3.00
C VAL A 38 8.19 2.91 3.42
N PRO A 39 9.09 2.01 2.99
CA PRO A 39 9.08 0.64 3.48
C PRO A 39 9.22 0.60 5.01
N SER A 40 8.36 -0.16 5.68
CA SER A 40 8.43 -0.31 7.13
C SER A 40 9.71 -1.00 7.57
N LYS A 41 10.30 -0.52 8.67
CA LYS A 41 11.47 -1.13 9.31
C LYS A 41 11.10 -2.12 10.41
N VAL A 42 9.80 -2.30 10.68
CA VAL A 42 9.33 -3.23 11.71
C VAL A 42 9.68 -4.67 11.30
N PRO A 43 10.34 -5.47 12.14
CA PRO A 43 10.63 -6.87 11.85
C PRO A 43 9.36 -7.63 11.48
N GLY A 44 9.38 -8.34 10.35
CA GLY A 44 8.21 -9.07 9.84
C GLY A 44 7.17 -8.23 9.10
N ALA A 45 7.40 -6.92 8.91
CA ALA A 45 6.54 -6.04 8.10
C ALA A 45 6.68 -6.22 6.57
N THR A 46 7.40 -7.25 6.15
CA THR A 46 7.62 -7.59 4.74
C THR A 46 7.76 -9.10 4.56
N THR A 47 7.52 -9.58 3.35
CA THR A 47 7.70 -10.97 2.95
C THR A 47 8.20 -11.04 1.50
N ILE A 48 8.92 -12.13 1.17
CA ILE A 48 9.41 -12.40 -0.19
C ILE A 48 8.40 -13.17 -1.04
N GLU A 49 7.22 -13.49 -0.49
CA GLU A 49 6.19 -14.20 -1.22
C GLU A 49 5.63 -13.39 -2.37
N LYS A 50 5.17 -14.10 -3.40
CA LYS A 50 4.55 -13.48 -4.57
C LYS A 50 3.34 -12.65 -4.12
N LEU A 51 3.30 -11.39 -4.55
CA LEU A 51 2.16 -10.52 -4.33
C LEU A 51 0.91 -11.07 -5.02
N THR A 52 -0.24 -10.88 -4.38
CA THR A 52 -1.54 -11.11 -5.02
C THR A 52 -1.75 -10.06 -6.10
N ASP A 53 -2.27 -10.49 -7.25
CA ASP A 53 -2.58 -9.59 -8.35
C ASP A 53 -3.58 -8.52 -7.87
N TYR A 54 -3.35 -7.26 -8.22
CA TYR A 54 -4.18 -6.15 -7.75
C TYR A 54 -5.67 -6.37 -8.04
N LYS A 55 -5.98 -6.94 -9.22
CA LYS A 55 -7.36 -7.26 -9.61
C LYS A 55 -8.04 -8.14 -8.57
N ASP A 56 -7.38 -9.19 -8.09
CA ASP A 56 -7.97 -10.10 -7.13
C ASP A 56 -8.11 -9.41 -5.76
N ALA A 57 -7.08 -8.68 -5.33
CA ALA A 57 -7.11 -7.92 -4.08
C ALA A 57 -8.23 -6.86 -4.04
N SER A 58 -8.56 -6.25 -5.18
CA SER A 58 -9.59 -5.21 -5.28
C SER A 58 -10.97 -5.71 -5.74
N THR A 59 -11.13 -7.01 -6.05
CA THR A 59 -12.42 -7.53 -6.55
C THR A 59 -12.92 -8.81 -5.89
N TYR A 60 -12.09 -9.50 -5.10
CA TYR A 60 -12.47 -10.66 -4.32
C TYR A 60 -12.48 -10.28 -2.84
N ASN A 61 -13.60 -9.72 -2.37
CA ASN A 61 -13.68 -9.05 -1.07
C ASN A 61 -14.87 -9.56 -0.25
N ASN A 62 -14.73 -9.47 1.08
CA ASN A 62 -15.84 -9.59 2.01
C ASN A 62 -16.17 -8.20 2.53
N PHE A 63 -17.31 -7.66 2.11
CA PHE A 63 -17.86 -6.40 2.62
C PHE A 63 -19.39 -6.48 2.55
N TYR A 64 -20.01 -6.99 3.62
CA TYR A 64 -21.39 -7.47 3.60
C TYR A 64 -22.42 -6.34 3.41
N GLU A 65 -22.08 -5.13 3.84
CA GLU A 65 -22.83 -3.90 3.58
C GLU A 65 -23.05 -3.63 2.09
N PHE A 66 -22.25 -4.25 1.23
CA PHE A 66 -22.34 -4.14 -0.23
C PHE A 66 -22.73 -5.43 -0.94
N GLY A 67 -23.12 -6.48 -0.20
CA GLY A 67 -23.53 -7.78 -0.72
C GLY A 67 -22.73 -8.96 -0.15
N VAL A 68 -23.21 -10.18 -0.39
CA VAL A 68 -22.66 -11.41 0.22
C VAL A 68 -21.74 -12.18 -0.74
N ASP A 69 -21.88 -11.98 -2.05
CA ASP A 69 -20.97 -12.60 -3.01
C ASP A 69 -19.66 -11.83 -3.05
N LYS A 70 -18.55 -12.56 -3.28
CA LYS A 70 -17.18 -12.01 -3.26
C LYS A 70 -16.95 -10.84 -4.21
N SER A 71 -17.77 -10.73 -5.25
CA SER A 71 -17.68 -9.71 -6.29
C SER A 71 -18.64 -8.54 -6.08
N ASP A 72 -19.58 -8.63 -5.13
CA ASP A 72 -20.56 -7.58 -4.85
C ASP A 72 -19.90 -6.28 -4.35
N PRO A 73 -18.92 -6.32 -3.43
CA PRO A 73 -18.26 -5.10 -2.96
C PRO A 73 -17.66 -4.28 -4.10
N ALA A 74 -16.98 -4.92 -5.04
CA ALA A 74 -16.37 -4.24 -6.17
C ALA A 74 -17.40 -3.59 -7.11
N ARG A 75 -18.61 -4.16 -7.22
CA ARG A 75 -19.69 -3.57 -8.01
C ARG A 75 -20.38 -2.42 -7.30
N ASN A 76 -20.55 -2.50 -5.99
CA ASN A 76 -21.49 -1.64 -5.25
C ASN A 76 -20.81 -0.57 -4.36
N ALA A 77 -19.55 -0.76 -3.94
CA ALA A 77 -18.87 0.12 -2.99
C ALA A 77 -18.61 1.55 -3.50
N HIS A 78 -18.71 1.78 -4.81
CA HIS A 78 -18.61 3.13 -5.39
C HIS A 78 -19.71 4.09 -4.89
N THR A 79 -20.76 3.56 -4.27
CA THR A 79 -21.84 4.35 -3.65
C THR A 79 -21.44 4.94 -2.29
N LEU A 80 -20.39 4.44 -1.67
CA LEU A 80 -19.87 4.94 -0.40
C LEU A 80 -19.14 6.27 -0.60
N LYS A 81 -19.58 7.30 0.14
CA LYS A 81 -18.84 8.57 0.22
C LYS A 81 -17.77 8.46 1.29
N THR A 82 -16.51 8.38 0.87
CA THR A 82 -15.35 8.24 1.76
C THR A 82 -14.67 9.56 2.12
N SER A 83 -15.14 10.69 1.59
CA SER A 83 -14.67 12.03 1.94
C SER A 83 -15.81 13.05 1.87
N PRO A 84 -15.96 13.94 2.86
CA PRO A 84 -15.21 13.95 4.13
C PRO A 84 -15.53 12.73 5.01
N TRP A 85 -14.59 12.32 5.85
CA TRP A 85 -14.79 11.20 6.79
C TRP A 85 -14.17 11.50 8.15
N THR A 86 -14.87 11.14 9.21
CA THR A 86 -14.46 11.37 10.60
C THR A 86 -14.26 10.04 11.31
N VAL A 87 -13.12 9.89 11.97
CA VAL A 87 -12.79 8.76 12.85
C VAL A 87 -12.90 9.23 14.30
N GLU A 88 -13.66 8.52 15.11
CA GLU A 88 -13.84 8.81 16.54
C GLU A 88 -13.07 7.79 17.39
N VAL A 89 -12.24 8.29 18.30
CA VAL A 89 -11.49 7.50 19.28
C VAL A 89 -12.11 7.76 20.65
N GLU A 90 -12.77 6.74 21.19
CA GLU A 90 -13.54 6.81 22.45
C GLU A 90 -13.29 5.58 23.35
N GLY A 91 -14.03 5.48 24.46
CA GLY A 91 -13.91 4.38 25.42
C GLY A 91 -12.89 4.64 26.53
N LEU A 92 -12.16 3.60 26.95
CA LEU A 92 -11.21 3.66 28.06
C LEU A 92 -9.86 4.25 27.61
N VAL A 93 -9.84 5.55 27.30
CA VAL A 93 -8.66 6.29 26.84
C VAL A 93 -8.53 7.62 27.58
N ASN A 94 -7.29 8.07 27.81
CA ASN A 94 -7.04 9.34 28.52
C ASN A 94 -7.37 10.59 27.69
N LYS A 95 -7.33 10.48 26.35
CA LYS A 95 -7.52 11.60 25.42
C LYS A 95 -8.43 11.16 24.27
N PRO A 96 -9.76 11.12 24.49
CA PRO A 96 -10.70 10.85 23.40
C PRO A 96 -10.69 12.00 22.39
N GLY A 97 -11.11 11.73 21.15
CA GLY A 97 -11.12 12.75 20.11
C GLY A 97 -11.74 12.29 18.79
N LYS A 98 -12.07 13.27 17.94
CA LYS A 98 -12.53 13.05 16.56
C LYS A 98 -11.46 13.59 15.61
N PHE A 99 -11.14 12.82 14.60
CA PHE A 99 -10.10 13.13 13.62
C PHE A 99 -10.71 13.08 12.23
N ALA A 100 -10.48 14.10 11.40
CA ALA A 100 -10.74 13.96 9.99
C ALA A 100 -9.75 12.93 9.40
N ILE A 101 -10.13 12.23 8.34
CA ILE A 101 -9.22 11.27 7.69
C ILE A 101 -7.92 11.95 7.23
N GLU A 102 -7.99 13.22 6.84
CA GLU A 102 -6.84 14.04 6.45
C GLU A 102 -5.88 14.34 7.62
N ASP A 103 -6.37 14.38 8.86
CA ASP A 103 -5.54 14.54 10.06
C ASP A 103 -4.74 13.27 10.32
N LEU A 104 -5.37 12.10 10.15
CA LEU A 104 -4.74 10.80 10.34
C LEU A 104 -3.65 10.54 9.30
N LEU A 105 -3.90 10.88 8.03
CA LEU A 105 -2.92 10.74 6.94
C LEU A 105 -1.68 11.62 7.11
N LYS A 106 -1.73 12.63 8.00
CA LYS A 106 -0.62 13.54 8.30
C LYS A 106 0.03 13.26 9.65
N LEU A 107 -0.52 12.34 10.44
CA LEU A 107 -0.08 12.10 11.81
C LEU A 107 1.36 11.56 11.87
N SER A 108 1.76 10.77 10.88
CA SER A 108 3.13 10.25 10.72
C SER A 108 3.39 9.91 9.26
N PRO A 109 4.66 9.74 8.82
CA PRO A 109 4.94 9.17 7.51
C PRO A 109 4.26 7.82 7.35
N GLN A 110 3.57 7.60 6.23
CA GLN A 110 2.95 6.30 5.96
C GLN A 110 4.03 5.24 5.73
N GLU A 111 3.75 4.03 6.20
CA GLU A 111 4.65 2.89 6.02
C GLU A 111 4.02 1.86 5.09
N GLU A 112 4.76 1.43 4.07
CA GLU A 112 4.37 0.26 3.29
C GLU A 112 4.72 -1.01 4.05
N ARG A 113 3.74 -1.93 4.14
CA ARG A 113 3.90 -3.24 4.78
C ARG A 113 3.33 -4.34 3.89
N ILE A 114 4.16 -5.34 3.58
CA ILE A 114 3.75 -6.47 2.74
C ILE A 114 3.32 -7.61 3.66
N TYR A 115 2.00 -7.77 3.80
CA TYR A 115 1.41 -8.72 4.73
C TYR A 115 0.57 -9.78 4.05
N ARG A 116 0.45 -10.92 4.74
CA ARG A 116 -0.50 -11.97 4.41
C ARG A 116 -1.83 -11.67 5.06
N LEU A 117 -2.86 -11.46 4.25
CA LEU A 117 -4.24 -11.45 4.71
C LEU A 117 -4.76 -12.89 4.63
N ARG A 118 -5.22 -13.45 5.75
CA ARG A 118 -5.87 -14.77 5.80
C ARG A 118 -7.31 -14.57 6.22
N CYS A 119 -8.24 -14.72 5.29
CA CYS A 119 -9.67 -14.75 5.61
C CYS A 119 -10.00 -16.07 6.27
N VAL A 120 -10.86 -16.09 7.31
CA VAL A 120 -11.26 -17.31 8.03
C VAL A 120 -11.81 -18.42 7.11
N GLU A 121 -12.41 -18.06 5.99
CA GLU A 121 -13.05 -18.95 5.00
C GLU A 121 -12.09 -19.87 4.23
N GLY A 122 -10.77 -19.81 4.48
CA GLY A 122 -9.81 -20.76 3.89
C GLY A 122 -8.92 -20.19 2.80
N TRP A 123 -9.08 -18.93 2.43
CA TRP A 123 -8.28 -18.27 1.39
C TRP A 123 -7.39 -17.17 1.95
N SER A 124 -6.35 -16.81 1.19
CA SER A 124 -5.37 -15.79 1.59
C SER A 124 -4.88 -14.95 0.43
N MET A 125 -4.33 -13.79 0.75
CA MET A 125 -3.67 -12.86 -0.18
C MET A 125 -2.37 -12.35 0.42
N VAL A 126 -1.44 -11.92 -0.43
CA VAL A 126 -0.23 -11.17 -0.04
C VAL A 126 -0.39 -9.75 -0.58
N ILE A 127 -0.58 -8.78 0.30
CA ILE A 127 -0.98 -7.42 -0.05
C ILE A 127 0.07 -6.42 0.46
N PRO A 128 0.59 -5.53 -0.41
CA PRO A 128 1.40 -4.39 0.01
C PRO A 128 0.50 -3.23 0.48
N TRP A 129 0.22 -3.18 1.78
CA TRP A 129 -0.61 -2.13 2.40
C TRP A 129 0.15 -0.80 2.56
N VAL A 130 -0.59 0.31 2.59
CA VAL A 130 -0.12 1.69 2.79
C VAL A 130 -1.14 2.50 3.60
#